data_AF-A0A1C0BTK0-F1
#
_entry.id   AF-A0A1C0BTK0-F1
#
_cell.length_a   1.000
_cell.length_b   1.000
_cell.length_c   1.000
_cell.angle_alpha   90.00
_cell.angle_beta   90.00
_cell.angle_gamma   90.00
#
_symmetry.space_group_name_H-M   'P 1'
#
loop_
_entity.id
_entity.type
_entity.pdbx_description
1 polymer ?
#
loop_
_entity_poly.entity_id
_entity_poly.type
_entity_poly.pdbx_seq_one_letter_code
_entity_poly.pdbx_strand_id
1 'polypeptide(L)'
;MNLSGWKYEGRIISDNLQHQIMEIIKILNAPEKVQNRTWGGSLQKFIGNQIGISDGQVRTIKRMMEEFDILKPGALNRRTVPDKSNIYSENGEVLIRLFESEELLKQKPSKDSYEQIERIKEIYKLFYLKILVKYTIRDKDGNEFHPAVILLKALKKYEYLTYWEWYLLNTIITSDNNPEEEQEFDKYITDIRNGALKASDLKITENVLSHSYILGNFAYVGLIKVEGKKENMKITINEKNKHIIDEILREWGSDDE
;
A
#
# COMPACT_ATOMS: atom_id res chain seq x y z
N MET A 1 -13.24 -15.36 19.50
CA MET A 1 -13.29 -13.93 19.10
C MET A 1 -13.34 -13.84 17.58
N ASN A 2 -14.12 -12.92 17.01
CA ASN A 2 -14.14 -12.69 15.56
C ASN A 2 -13.17 -11.55 15.20
N LEU A 3 -12.31 -11.79 14.22
CA LEU A 3 -11.29 -10.85 13.74
C LEU A 3 -11.71 -10.35 12.35
N SER A 4 -12.11 -9.08 12.28
CA SER A 4 -12.53 -8.41 11.03
C SER A 4 -11.35 -7.73 10.33
N GLY A 5 -10.43 -7.18 11.10
CA GLY A 5 -9.33 -6.39 10.56
C GLY A 5 -9.75 -5.13 9.78
N TRP A 6 -8.77 -4.37 9.31
CA TRP A 6 -9.01 -3.14 8.56
C TRP A 6 -9.51 -3.39 7.13
N LYS A 7 -10.36 -2.49 6.63
CA LYS A 7 -10.88 -2.51 5.26
C LYS A 7 -9.94 -1.75 4.32
N TYR A 8 -9.27 -2.49 3.44
CA TYR A 8 -8.43 -1.96 2.37
C TYR A 8 -8.84 -2.60 1.04
N GLU A 9 -9.23 -1.75 0.10
CA GLU A 9 -9.73 -2.18 -1.21
C GLU A 9 -8.66 -2.08 -2.32
N GLY A 10 -7.43 -1.68 -1.98
CA GLY A 10 -6.35 -1.54 -2.95
C GLY A 10 -5.68 -2.86 -3.31
N ARG A 11 -4.41 -2.79 -3.72
CA ARG A 11 -3.61 -3.95 -4.13
C ARG A 11 -2.22 -3.88 -3.51
N ILE A 12 -1.55 -5.02 -3.50
CA ILE A 12 -0.14 -5.07 -3.13
C ILE A 12 0.75 -4.38 -4.19
N ILE A 13 1.62 -3.49 -3.74
CA ILE A 13 2.67 -2.88 -4.53
C ILE A 13 3.69 -3.98 -4.86
N SER A 14 3.92 -4.16 -6.15
CA SER A 14 4.77 -5.20 -6.71
C SER A 14 5.20 -4.79 -8.10
N ASP A 15 6.24 -5.44 -8.62
CA ASP A 15 6.71 -5.23 -10.00
C ASP A 15 5.57 -5.42 -11.02
N ASN A 16 4.67 -6.37 -10.76
CA ASN A 16 3.49 -6.58 -11.61
C ASN A 16 2.50 -5.40 -11.55
N LEU A 17 2.22 -4.84 -10.36
CA LEU A 17 1.36 -3.66 -10.26
C LEU A 17 2.01 -2.45 -10.95
N GLN A 18 3.32 -2.26 -10.77
CA GLN A 18 4.07 -1.19 -11.44
C GLN A 18 4.00 -1.32 -12.95
N HIS A 19 4.25 -2.53 -13.48
CA HIS A 19 4.10 -2.80 -14.91
C HIS A 19 2.69 -2.48 -15.40
N GLN A 20 1.64 -2.87 -14.66
CA GLN A 20 0.26 -2.54 -15.01
C GLN A 20 0.01 -1.02 -15.03
N ILE A 21 0.51 -0.28 -14.03
CA ILE A 21 0.44 1.19 -14.00
C ILE A 21 1.11 1.79 -15.24
N MET A 22 2.31 1.31 -15.57
CA MET A 22 3.05 1.79 -16.73
C MET A 22 2.33 1.54 -18.06
N GLU A 23 1.77 0.35 -18.25
CA GLU A 23 1.02 0.05 -19.47
C GLU A 23 -0.25 0.89 -19.60
N ILE A 24 -0.94 1.17 -18.48
CA ILE A 24 -2.06 2.12 -18.45
C ILE A 24 -1.57 3.52 -18.89
N ILE A 25 -0.47 4.00 -18.33
CA ILE A 25 0.12 5.31 -18.67
C ILE A 25 0.52 5.38 -20.14
N LYS A 26 1.17 4.35 -20.69
CA LYS A 26 1.52 4.25 -22.12
C LYS A 26 0.28 4.37 -23.00
N ILE A 27 -0.84 3.74 -22.61
CA ILE A 27 -2.10 3.85 -23.35
C ILE A 27 -2.69 5.26 -23.25
N LEU A 28 -2.70 5.85 -22.04
CA LEU A 28 -3.23 7.20 -21.81
C LEU A 28 -2.43 8.28 -22.54
N ASN A 29 -1.12 8.08 -22.72
CA ASN A 29 -0.23 8.99 -23.43
C ASN A 29 -0.25 8.84 -24.96
N ALA A 30 -1.02 7.87 -25.47
CA ALA A 30 -1.12 7.53 -26.88
C ALA A 30 -2.51 7.92 -27.43
N PRO A 31 -2.67 9.11 -28.07
CA PRO A 31 -3.96 9.60 -28.55
C PRO A 31 -4.67 8.61 -29.49
N GLU A 32 -3.91 7.89 -30.31
CA GLU A 32 -4.37 6.87 -31.24
C GLU A 32 -4.92 5.60 -30.54
N LYS A 33 -4.52 5.36 -29.29
CA LYS A 33 -5.05 4.27 -28.46
C LYS A 33 -6.27 4.73 -27.64
N VAL A 34 -6.27 5.96 -27.15
CA VAL A 34 -7.40 6.56 -26.43
C VAL A 34 -8.60 6.77 -27.36
N GLN A 35 -8.39 7.15 -28.63
CA GLN A 35 -9.41 7.30 -29.67
C GLN A 35 -10.64 8.12 -29.25
N ASN A 36 -10.41 9.28 -28.60
CA ASN A 36 -11.47 10.17 -28.09
C ASN A 36 -12.44 9.51 -27.08
N ARG A 37 -12.07 8.38 -26.48
CA ARG A 37 -12.85 7.74 -25.42
C ARG A 37 -12.60 8.46 -24.10
N THR A 38 -13.66 8.72 -23.34
CA THR A 38 -13.55 9.22 -21.96
C THR A 38 -13.27 8.07 -20.99
N TRP A 39 -13.00 8.38 -19.72
CA TRP A 39 -12.82 7.36 -18.66
C TRP A 39 -14.16 6.71 -18.26
N GLY A 40 -14.68 5.89 -19.17
CA GLY A 40 -15.89 5.07 -19.01
C GLY A 40 -15.63 3.61 -19.35
N GLY A 41 -16.71 2.81 -19.44
CA GLY A 41 -16.61 1.36 -19.66
C GLY A 41 -15.86 0.95 -20.92
N SER A 42 -15.93 1.75 -22.00
CA SER A 42 -15.24 1.46 -23.27
C SER A 42 -13.72 1.57 -23.16
N LEU A 43 -13.19 2.68 -22.60
CA LEU A 43 -11.75 2.86 -22.40
C LEU A 43 -11.21 1.88 -21.34
N GLN A 44 -11.93 1.69 -20.24
CA GLN A 44 -11.54 0.73 -19.19
C GLN A 44 -11.46 -0.71 -19.73
N LYS A 45 -12.45 -1.13 -20.53
CA LYS A 45 -12.45 -2.45 -21.17
C LYS A 45 -11.32 -2.59 -22.20
N PHE A 46 -11.06 -1.55 -22.99
CA PHE A 46 -9.94 -1.56 -23.93
C PHE A 46 -8.59 -1.73 -23.21
N ILE A 47 -8.34 -0.92 -22.18
CA ILE A 47 -7.13 -1.02 -21.36
C ILE A 47 -7.01 -2.40 -20.73
N GLY A 48 -8.10 -2.92 -20.14
CA GLY A 48 -8.13 -4.25 -19.54
C GLY A 48 -7.75 -5.34 -20.54
N ASN A 49 -8.30 -5.29 -21.75
CA ASN A 49 -7.97 -6.24 -22.82
C ASN A 49 -6.49 -6.14 -23.28
N GLN A 50 -5.92 -4.93 -23.33
CA GLN A 50 -4.52 -4.74 -23.74
C GLN A 50 -3.53 -5.29 -22.71
N ILE A 51 -3.86 -5.19 -21.42
CA ILE A 51 -2.96 -5.55 -20.31
C ILE A 51 -3.28 -6.95 -19.74
N GLY A 52 -4.41 -7.55 -20.13
CA GLY A 52 -4.83 -8.87 -19.66
C GLY A 52 -5.46 -8.86 -18.27
N ILE A 53 -6.21 -7.80 -17.93
CA ILE A 53 -6.89 -7.63 -16.63
C ILE A 53 -8.36 -7.22 -16.80
N SER A 54 -9.17 -7.40 -15.76
CA SER A 54 -10.58 -6.98 -15.82
C SER A 54 -10.72 -5.45 -15.78
N ASP A 55 -11.85 -4.94 -16.27
CA ASP A 55 -12.21 -3.53 -16.17
C ASP A 55 -12.31 -3.06 -14.70
N GLY A 56 -12.75 -3.95 -13.80
CA GLY A 56 -12.73 -3.73 -12.36
C GLY A 56 -11.32 -3.51 -11.82
N GLN A 57 -10.35 -4.31 -12.25
CA GLN A 57 -8.95 -4.12 -11.86
C GLN A 57 -8.39 -2.82 -12.41
N VAL A 58 -8.75 -2.41 -13.64
CA VAL A 58 -8.36 -1.10 -14.19
C VAL A 58 -8.90 0.05 -13.31
N ARG A 59 -10.15 -0.05 -12.84
CA ARG A 59 -10.73 0.94 -11.90
C ARG A 59 -9.96 0.99 -10.58
N THR A 60 -9.64 -0.16 -10.00
CA THR A 60 -8.83 -0.23 -8.77
C THR A 60 -7.46 0.39 -8.96
N ILE A 61 -6.76 0.08 -10.07
CA ILE A 61 -5.43 0.64 -10.34
C ILE A 61 -5.50 2.15 -10.55
N LYS A 62 -6.52 2.65 -11.26
CA LYS A 62 -6.73 4.10 -11.39
C LYS A 62 -6.94 4.77 -10.03
N ARG A 63 -7.74 4.18 -9.14
CA ARG A 63 -7.94 4.72 -7.79
C ARG A 63 -6.61 4.74 -7.04
N MET A 64 -5.84 3.66 -7.10
CA MET A 64 -4.49 3.61 -6.50
C MET A 64 -3.54 4.66 -7.10
N MET A 65 -3.61 4.91 -8.42
CA MET A 65 -2.80 5.96 -9.05
C MET A 65 -3.18 7.37 -8.56
N GLU A 66 -4.44 7.61 -8.18
CA GLU A 66 -4.84 8.87 -7.52
C GLU A 66 -4.40 8.91 -6.06
N GLU A 67 -4.61 7.83 -5.31
CA GLU A 67 -4.15 7.68 -3.91
C GLU A 67 -2.62 7.82 -3.79
N PHE A 68 -1.90 7.36 -4.82
CA PHE A 68 -0.44 7.45 -4.90
C PHE A 68 0.07 8.74 -5.53
N ASP A 69 -0.80 9.73 -5.75
CA ASP A 69 -0.42 11.02 -6.33
C ASP A 69 0.37 10.85 -7.64
N ILE A 70 -0.07 9.92 -8.48
CA ILE A 70 0.40 9.74 -9.87
C ILE A 70 -0.55 10.49 -10.81
N LEU A 71 -1.86 10.33 -10.57
CA LEU A 71 -2.92 11.05 -11.27
C LEU A 71 -3.50 12.13 -10.38
N LYS A 72 -3.84 13.28 -10.99
CA LYS A 72 -4.66 14.28 -10.30
C LYS A 72 -6.04 13.67 -9.97
N PRO A 73 -6.56 13.84 -8.73
CA PRO A 73 -7.87 13.33 -8.36
C PRO A 73 -8.97 13.79 -9.33
N GLY A 74 -9.74 12.83 -9.86
CA GLY A 74 -10.84 13.10 -10.77
C GLY A 74 -10.45 13.43 -12.21
N ALA A 75 -9.15 13.46 -12.54
CA ALA A 75 -8.68 13.81 -13.89
C ALA A 75 -9.15 12.79 -14.95
N LEU A 76 -9.21 11.52 -14.57
CA LEU A 76 -9.82 10.47 -15.39
C LEU A 76 -11.30 10.31 -15.01
N ASN A 77 -12.18 10.92 -15.81
CA ASN A 77 -13.63 10.92 -15.60
C ASN A 77 -14.42 10.63 -16.89
N ARG A 78 -15.74 10.45 -16.76
CA ARG A 78 -16.63 10.10 -17.87
C ARG A 78 -16.93 11.26 -18.84
N ARG A 79 -16.59 12.49 -18.48
CA ARG A 79 -16.99 13.71 -19.19
C ARG A 79 -15.89 14.20 -20.14
N THR A 80 -14.63 14.02 -19.78
CA THR A 80 -13.49 14.52 -20.55
C THR A 80 -12.65 13.38 -21.13
N VAL A 81 -12.14 13.60 -22.34
CA VAL A 81 -11.12 12.71 -22.92
C VAL A 81 -9.82 12.94 -22.14
N PRO A 82 -9.11 11.89 -21.72
CA PRO A 82 -7.82 12.04 -21.06
C PRO A 82 -6.83 12.83 -21.92
N ASP A 83 -6.19 13.82 -21.32
CA ASP A 83 -5.11 14.61 -21.93
C ASP A 83 -3.86 14.47 -21.07
N LYS A 84 -2.79 13.93 -21.66
CA LYS A 84 -1.51 13.69 -21.00
C LYS A 84 -0.93 14.93 -20.31
N SER A 85 -1.24 16.12 -20.82
CA SER A 85 -0.74 17.39 -20.27
C SER A 85 -1.45 17.79 -18.98
N ASN A 86 -2.57 17.15 -18.67
CA ASN A 86 -3.50 17.58 -17.63
C ASN A 86 -3.87 16.48 -16.63
N ILE A 87 -3.59 15.20 -16.89
CA ILE A 87 -4.02 14.10 -16.03
C ILE A 87 -3.04 13.74 -14.91
N TYR A 88 -1.75 14.06 -15.04
CA TYR A 88 -0.72 13.72 -14.06
C TYR A 88 -0.51 14.85 -13.05
N SER A 89 -0.14 14.49 -11.82
CA SER A 89 0.38 15.43 -10.83
C SER A 89 1.88 15.64 -11.06
N GLU A 90 2.48 16.63 -10.39
CA GLU A 90 3.93 16.88 -10.48
C GLU A 90 4.74 15.66 -10.02
N ASN A 91 4.31 15.02 -8.92
CA ASN A 91 4.93 13.79 -8.41
C ASN A 91 4.76 12.62 -9.40
N GLY A 92 3.58 12.51 -10.03
CA GLY A 92 3.32 11.54 -11.08
C GLY A 92 4.22 11.71 -12.31
N GLU A 93 4.46 12.93 -12.75
CA GLU A 93 5.37 13.20 -13.88
C GLU A 93 6.80 12.74 -13.60
N VAL A 94 7.30 12.97 -12.38
CA VAL A 94 8.62 12.48 -11.96
C VAL A 94 8.67 10.95 -11.98
N LEU A 95 7.65 10.28 -11.44
CA LEU A 95 7.58 8.82 -11.42
C LEU A 95 7.51 8.23 -12.84
N ILE A 96 6.78 8.87 -13.75
CA ILE A 96 6.70 8.47 -15.16
C ILE A 96 8.07 8.54 -15.84
N ARG A 97 8.84 9.61 -15.62
CA ARG A 97 10.20 9.73 -16.17
C ARG A 97 11.14 8.65 -15.63
N LEU A 98 10.97 8.26 -14.37
CA LEU A 98 11.73 7.13 -13.79
C LEU A 98 11.35 5.81 -14.44
N PHE A 99 10.05 5.55 -14.66
CA PHE A 99 9.58 4.37 -15.39
C PHE A 99 10.14 4.30 -16.81
N GLU A 100 10.13 5.42 -17.54
CA GLU A 100 10.71 5.50 -18.89
C GLU A 100 12.22 5.22 -18.87
N SER A 101 12.94 5.74 -17.87
CA SER A 101 14.37 5.51 -17.68
C SER A 101 14.66 4.03 -17.39
N GLU A 102 13.87 3.39 -16.54
CA GLU A 102 13.99 1.97 -16.22
C GLU A 102 13.81 1.08 -17.46
N GLU A 103 12.81 1.39 -18.30
CA GLU A 103 12.56 0.63 -19.53
C GLU A 103 13.69 0.79 -20.55
N LEU A 104 14.25 1.99 -20.69
CA LEU A 104 15.41 2.23 -21.55
C LEU A 104 16.64 1.43 -21.08
N LEU A 105 16.86 1.34 -19.77
CA LEU A 105 17.95 0.57 -19.18
C LEU A 105 17.75 -0.95 -19.39
N LYS A 106 16.52 -1.44 -19.30
CA LYS A 106 16.19 -2.86 -19.58
C LYS A 106 16.47 -3.25 -21.04
N GLN A 107 16.33 -2.32 -21.98
CA GLN A 107 16.61 -2.56 -23.41
C GLN A 107 18.10 -2.68 -23.73
N LYS A 108 18.99 -2.16 -22.88
CA LYS A 108 20.45 -2.19 -23.06
C LYS A 108 21.16 -2.75 -21.81
N PRO A 109 20.98 -4.06 -21.53
CA PRO A 109 21.47 -4.66 -20.30
C PRO A 109 23.01 -4.62 -20.23
N SER A 110 23.51 -4.11 -19.11
CA SER A 110 24.91 -4.02 -18.73
C SER A 110 25.02 -4.06 -17.21
N LYS A 111 26.22 -4.28 -16.66
CA LYS A 111 26.42 -4.23 -15.20
C LYS A 111 25.99 -2.88 -14.61
N ASP A 112 26.32 -1.79 -15.29
CA ASP A 112 25.93 -0.43 -14.89
C ASP A 112 24.41 -0.23 -14.96
N SER A 113 23.74 -0.74 -16.00
CA SER A 113 22.29 -0.63 -16.11
C SER A 113 21.55 -1.39 -15.00
N TYR A 114 22.07 -2.55 -14.56
CA TYR A 114 21.49 -3.27 -13.42
C TYR A 114 21.60 -2.49 -12.12
N GLU A 115 22.77 -1.87 -11.86
CA GLU A 115 22.94 -1.03 -10.67
C GLU A 115 22.00 0.19 -10.70
N GLN A 116 21.84 0.83 -11.86
CA GLN A 116 20.93 1.96 -12.02
C GLN A 116 19.47 1.56 -11.84
N ILE A 117 19.06 0.38 -12.33
CA ILE A 117 17.70 -0.15 -12.11
C ILE A 117 17.44 -0.35 -10.61
N GLU A 118 18.40 -0.89 -9.86
CA GLU A 118 18.24 -1.06 -8.40
C GLU A 118 18.13 0.30 -7.69
N ARG A 119 18.90 1.31 -8.11
CA ARG A 119 18.76 2.68 -7.60
C ARG A 119 17.38 3.27 -7.89
N ILE A 120 16.84 3.06 -9.10
CA ILE A 120 15.48 3.49 -9.47
C ILE A 120 14.43 2.81 -8.56
N LYS A 121 14.57 1.51 -8.28
CA LYS A 121 13.67 0.79 -7.37
C LYS A 121 13.71 1.34 -5.95
N GLU A 122 14.88 1.77 -5.46
CA GLU A 122 14.95 2.46 -4.16
C GLU A 122 14.19 3.79 -4.18
N ILE A 123 14.25 4.55 -5.29
CA ILE A 123 13.44 5.77 -5.46
C ILE A 123 11.95 5.45 -5.45
N TYR A 124 11.51 4.36 -6.11
CA TYR A 124 10.11 3.90 -6.03
C TYR A 124 9.69 3.61 -4.59
N LYS A 125 10.52 2.90 -3.82
CA LYS A 125 10.23 2.62 -2.42
C LYS A 125 10.06 3.90 -1.61
N LEU A 126 10.94 4.89 -1.79
CA LEU A 126 10.83 6.19 -1.12
C LEU A 126 9.57 6.96 -1.53
N PHE A 127 9.20 6.92 -2.82
CA PHE A 127 7.97 7.52 -3.32
C PHE A 127 6.75 6.93 -2.61
N TYR A 128 6.61 5.61 -2.61
CA TYR A 128 5.47 4.94 -1.96
C TYR A 128 5.52 5.07 -0.44
N LEU A 129 6.71 5.11 0.17
CA LEU A 129 6.86 5.27 1.62
C LEU A 129 6.16 6.54 2.11
N LYS A 130 6.45 7.68 1.46
CA LYS A 130 5.84 8.98 1.80
C LYS A 130 4.32 8.92 1.76
N ILE A 131 3.75 8.18 0.81
CA ILE A 131 2.31 8.05 0.66
C ILE A 131 1.73 7.10 1.71
N LEU A 132 2.33 5.92 1.88
CA LEU A 132 1.83 4.88 2.79
C LEU A 132 1.86 5.29 4.26
N VAL A 133 2.82 6.13 4.66
CA VAL A 133 2.86 6.70 6.02
C VAL A 133 1.67 7.61 6.28
N LYS A 134 1.24 8.38 5.27
CA LYS A 134 0.10 9.31 5.35
C LYS A 134 -1.23 8.69 4.98
N TYR A 135 -1.22 7.42 4.55
CA TYR A 135 -2.42 6.75 4.11
C TYR A 135 -3.32 6.48 5.30
N THR A 136 -4.58 6.90 5.21
CA THR A 136 -5.58 6.66 6.24
C THR A 136 -6.61 5.62 5.82
N ILE A 137 -7.16 4.90 6.80
CA ILE A 137 -8.35 4.06 6.65
C ILE A 137 -9.47 4.70 7.46
N ARG A 138 -10.70 4.58 6.96
CA ARG A 138 -11.90 5.02 7.68
C ARG A 138 -12.49 3.89 8.49
N ASP A 139 -12.77 4.16 9.76
CA ASP A 139 -13.56 3.28 10.62
C ASP A 139 -15.06 3.28 10.23
N LYS A 140 -15.90 2.64 11.04
CA LYS A 140 -17.35 2.57 10.79
C LYS A 140 -18.07 3.90 11.04
N ASP A 141 -17.50 4.76 11.86
CA ASP A 141 -18.05 6.06 12.25
C ASP A 141 -17.54 7.19 11.33
N GLY A 142 -16.61 6.86 10.43
CA GLY A 142 -16.03 7.76 9.43
C GLY A 142 -14.73 8.43 9.87
N ASN A 143 -14.20 8.10 11.04
CA ASN A 143 -12.92 8.62 11.53
C ASN A 143 -11.76 8.00 10.75
N GLU A 144 -10.73 8.78 10.52
CA GLU A 144 -9.54 8.37 9.80
C GLU A 144 -8.40 8.05 10.78
N PHE A 145 -7.68 6.96 10.52
CA PHE A 145 -6.52 6.54 11.31
C PHE A 145 -5.39 6.03 10.40
N HIS A 146 -4.15 6.00 10.90
CA HIS A 146 -2.93 5.71 10.15
C HIS A 146 -2.41 4.29 10.40
N PRO A 147 -2.68 3.32 9.50
CA PRO A 147 -2.32 1.91 9.71
C PRO A 147 -0.81 1.67 9.86
N ALA A 148 0.01 2.48 9.17
CA ALA A 148 1.46 2.40 9.24
C ALA A 148 1.98 2.78 10.64
N VAL A 149 1.47 3.88 11.19
CA VAL A 149 1.87 4.40 12.50
C VAL A 149 1.47 3.40 13.60
N ILE A 150 0.22 2.93 13.58
CA ILE A 150 -0.29 1.94 14.55
C ILE A 150 0.58 0.67 14.55
N LEU A 151 0.89 0.12 13.38
CA LEU A 151 1.73 -1.07 13.28
C LEU A 151 3.15 -0.81 13.83
N LEU A 152 3.75 0.33 13.49
CA LEU A 152 5.10 0.66 13.95
C LEU A 152 5.16 0.90 15.46
N LYS A 153 4.15 1.56 16.05
CA LYS A 153 4.00 1.69 17.53
C LYS A 153 3.94 0.32 18.18
N ALA A 154 3.08 -0.57 17.66
CA ALA A 154 2.93 -1.93 18.18
C ALA A 154 4.26 -2.71 18.09
N LEU A 155 4.96 -2.66 16.96
CA LEU A 155 6.24 -3.35 16.80
C LEU A 155 7.36 -2.77 17.67
N LYS A 156 7.35 -1.47 17.96
CA LYS A 156 8.26 -0.85 18.93
C LYS A 156 8.02 -1.36 20.35
N LYS A 157 6.77 -1.54 20.73
CA LYS A 157 6.37 -2.02 22.06
C LYS A 157 6.60 -3.52 22.24
N TYR A 158 6.31 -4.31 21.21
CA TYR A 158 6.24 -5.77 21.28
C TYR A 158 7.38 -6.51 20.59
N GLU A 159 8.29 -5.79 19.94
CA GLU A 159 9.42 -6.25 19.11
C GLU A 159 9.00 -6.99 17.83
N TYR A 160 7.97 -7.81 17.91
CA TYR A 160 7.38 -8.53 16.78
C TYR A 160 5.90 -8.77 16.97
N LEU A 161 5.20 -9.05 15.87
CA LEU A 161 3.84 -9.60 15.87
C LEU A 161 3.79 -10.90 15.06
N THR A 162 3.06 -11.89 15.56
CA THR A 162 2.69 -13.09 14.81
C THR A 162 1.50 -12.81 13.89
N TYR A 163 1.10 -13.82 13.11
CA TYR A 163 -0.13 -13.73 12.30
C TYR A 163 -1.36 -13.39 13.10
N TRP A 164 -1.62 -14.08 14.20
CA TRP A 164 -2.81 -13.81 15.01
C TRP A 164 -2.75 -12.46 15.71
N GLU A 165 -1.57 -12.06 16.18
CA GLU A 165 -1.35 -10.76 16.81
C GLU A 165 -1.53 -9.59 15.83
N TRP A 166 -1.13 -9.76 14.57
CA TRP A 166 -1.45 -8.80 13.50
C TRP A 166 -2.96 -8.65 13.27
N TYR A 167 -3.69 -9.77 13.27
CA TYR A 167 -5.15 -9.75 13.13
C TYR A 167 -5.86 -9.17 14.35
N LEU A 168 -5.30 -9.35 15.55
CA LEU A 168 -5.80 -8.65 16.74
C LEU A 168 -5.59 -7.15 16.60
N LEU A 169 -4.38 -6.72 16.25
CA LEU A 169 -4.05 -5.30 16.11
C LEU A 169 -5.01 -4.62 15.13
N ASN A 170 -5.15 -5.18 13.93
CA ASN A 170 -5.98 -4.57 12.90
C ASN A 170 -7.49 -4.71 13.14
N THR A 171 -7.91 -5.50 14.13
CA THR A 171 -9.32 -5.61 14.55
C THR A 171 -9.64 -4.65 15.69
N ILE A 172 -8.73 -4.52 16.67
CA ILE A 172 -8.97 -3.78 17.91
C ILE A 172 -8.65 -2.31 17.74
N ILE A 173 -7.51 -1.98 17.11
CA ILE A 173 -7.11 -0.58 16.96
C ILE A 173 -7.78 -0.02 15.71
N THR A 174 -8.71 0.92 15.90
CA THR A 174 -9.47 1.59 14.84
C THR A 174 -9.39 3.11 14.93
N SER A 175 -8.56 3.63 15.83
CA SER A 175 -8.26 5.05 15.97
C SER A 175 -6.76 5.26 16.21
N ASP A 176 -6.24 6.41 15.81
CA ASP A 176 -4.88 6.79 16.22
C ASP A 176 -4.88 7.15 17.70
N ASN A 177 -3.85 6.67 18.43
CA ASN A 177 -3.57 7.07 19.80
C ASN A 177 -4.73 6.90 20.80
N ASN A 178 -5.54 5.85 20.64
CA ASN A 178 -6.64 5.55 21.57
C ASN A 178 -6.17 4.66 22.73
N PRO A 179 -6.07 5.16 23.98
CA PRO A 179 -5.55 4.39 25.09
C PRO A 179 -6.41 3.18 25.47
N GLU A 180 -7.73 3.25 25.26
CA GLU A 180 -8.65 2.16 25.57
C GLU A 180 -8.45 0.99 24.60
N GLU A 181 -8.36 1.29 23.30
CA GLU A 181 -8.05 0.30 22.26
C GLU A 181 -6.65 -0.29 22.47
N GLU A 182 -5.66 0.54 22.80
CA GLU A 182 -4.29 0.08 23.09
C GLU A 182 -4.26 -0.84 24.33
N GLN A 183 -4.97 -0.49 25.40
CA GLN A 183 -5.05 -1.33 26.61
C GLN A 183 -5.76 -2.66 26.32
N GLU A 184 -6.83 -2.65 25.51
CA GLU A 184 -7.50 -3.87 25.09
C GLU A 184 -6.56 -4.76 24.27
N PHE A 185 -5.84 -4.18 23.32
CA PHE A 185 -4.86 -4.91 22.51
C PHE A 185 -3.72 -5.51 23.35
N ASP A 186 -3.19 -4.75 24.31
CA ASP A 186 -2.17 -5.20 25.25
C ASP A 186 -2.60 -6.46 26.03
N LYS A 187 -3.85 -6.47 26.48
CA LYS A 187 -4.44 -7.61 27.17
C LYS A 187 -4.45 -8.85 26.27
N TYR A 188 -4.93 -8.72 25.04
CA TYR A 188 -4.99 -9.87 24.12
C TYR A 188 -3.62 -10.39 23.68
N ILE A 189 -2.64 -9.51 23.47
CA ILE A 189 -1.25 -9.90 23.23
C ILE A 189 -0.74 -10.74 24.40
N THR A 190 -0.95 -10.25 25.63
CA THR A 190 -0.52 -10.94 26.85
C THR A 190 -1.20 -12.29 27.01
N ASP A 191 -2.51 -12.35 26.79
CA ASP A 191 -3.30 -13.58 26.89
C ASP A 191 -2.84 -14.63 25.86
N ILE A 192 -2.54 -14.22 24.63
CA ILE A 192 -2.00 -15.13 23.60
C ILE A 192 -0.60 -15.62 23.99
N ARG A 193 0.31 -14.72 24.35
CA ARG A 193 1.71 -15.06 24.64
C ARG A 193 1.84 -15.96 25.87
N ASN A 194 0.95 -15.80 26.85
CA ASN A 194 0.89 -16.63 28.05
C ASN A 194 0.06 -17.92 27.85
N GLY A 195 -0.53 -18.13 26.67
CA GLY A 195 -1.36 -19.29 26.35
C GLY A 195 -2.73 -19.30 27.02
N ALA A 196 -3.16 -18.19 27.64
CA ALA A 196 -4.50 -18.02 28.20
C ALA A 196 -5.58 -17.90 27.10
N LEU A 197 -5.19 -17.38 25.92
CA LEU A 197 -6.02 -17.35 24.71
C LEU A 197 -5.32 -18.16 23.62
N LYS A 198 -6.00 -19.17 23.05
CA LYS A 198 -5.43 -19.99 21.98
C LYS A 198 -5.83 -19.43 20.61
N ALA A 199 -4.95 -19.59 19.63
CA ALA A 199 -5.24 -19.26 18.24
C ALA A 199 -6.50 -19.97 17.70
N SER A 200 -6.78 -21.19 18.17
CA SER A 200 -8.00 -21.95 17.83
C SER A 200 -9.29 -21.24 18.24
N ASP A 201 -9.22 -20.31 19.19
CA ASP A 201 -10.37 -19.58 19.72
C ASP A 201 -10.63 -18.29 18.92
N LEU A 202 -9.75 -17.99 17.96
CA LEU A 202 -9.81 -16.86 17.07
C LEU A 202 -10.39 -17.27 15.72
N LYS A 203 -11.30 -16.47 15.19
CA LYS A 203 -11.93 -16.70 13.90
C LYS A 203 -11.82 -15.47 13.04
N ILE A 204 -11.09 -15.55 11.94
CA ILE A 204 -11.04 -14.46 10.95
C ILE A 204 -12.34 -14.49 10.15
N THR A 205 -13.07 -13.37 10.15
CA THR A 205 -14.41 -13.28 9.53
C THR A 205 -14.43 -12.42 8.27
N GLU A 206 -13.41 -11.60 8.02
CA GLU A 206 -13.35 -10.67 6.88
C GLU A 206 -12.13 -10.91 5.96
N ASN A 207 -12.02 -10.07 4.93
CA ASN A 207 -11.21 -10.26 3.73
C ASN A 207 -9.69 -10.37 4.00
N VAL A 208 -9.20 -11.60 4.12
CA VAL A 208 -7.78 -11.97 4.27
C VAL A 208 -6.85 -11.29 3.26
N LEU A 209 -7.34 -11.00 2.04
CA LEU A 209 -6.52 -10.35 1.00
C LEU A 209 -6.21 -8.89 1.34
N SER A 210 -7.17 -8.16 1.91
CA SER A 210 -7.01 -6.77 2.34
C SER A 210 -5.82 -6.62 3.30
N HIS A 211 -5.78 -7.47 4.32
CA HIS A 211 -4.73 -7.44 5.36
C HIS A 211 -3.37 -7.85 4.81
N SER A 212 -3.35 -8.82 3.89
CA SER A 212 -2.13 -9.24 3.21
C SER A 212 -1.55 -8.11 2.34
N TYR A 213 -2.40 -7.26 1.75
CA TYR A 213 -1.94 -6.13 0.94
C TYR A 213 -1.37 -5.00 1.77
N ILE A 214 -2.02 -4.60 2.88
CA ILE A 214 -1.49 -3.56 3.78
C ILE A 214 -0.09 -3.97 4.26
N LEU A 215 0.01 -5.19 4.81
CA LEU A 215 1.28 -5.71 5.31
C LEU A 215 2.33 -5.83 4.21
N GLY A 216 1.94 -6.33 3.03
CA GLY A 216 2.81 -6.42 1.87
C GLY A 216 3.33 -5.06 1.38
N ASN A 217 2.49 -4.02 1.43
CA ASN A 217 2.87 -2.66 1.06
C ASN A 217 3.90 -2.08 2.02
N PHE A 218 3.70 -2.25 3.33
CA PHE A 218 4.67 -1.81 4.34
C PHE A 218 6.00 -2.57 4.25
N ALA A 219 5.96 -3.86 3.91
CA ALA A 219 7.16 -4.63 3.64
C ALA A 219 7.87 -4.15 2.36
N TYR A 220 7.11 -3.83 1.30
CA TYR A 220 7.65 -3.35 0.02
C TYR A 220 8.48 -2.07 0.20
N VAL A 221 7.96 -1.09 0.95
CA VAL A 221 8.66 0.16 1.24
C VAL A 221 9.69 0.05 2.37
N GLY A 222 9.87 -1.15 2.92
CA GLY A 222 10.89 -1.43 3.91
C GLY A 222 10.63 -0.84 5.29
N LEU A 223 9.37 -0.60 5.68
CA LEU A 223 9.03 -0.26 7.07
C LEU A 223 9.15 -1.48 7.99
N ILE A 224 8.75 -2.64 7.47
CA ILE A 224 8.72 -3.90 8.21
C ILE A 224 9.43 -5.01 7.45
N LYS A 225 9.75 -6.09 8.15
CA LYS A 225 10.11 -7.39 7.59
C LYS A 225 9.04 -8.40 7.97
N VAL A 226 8.68 -9.24 7.02
CA VAL A 226 7.76 -10.37 7.22
C VAL A 226 8.52 -11.64 6.92
N GLU A 227 8.72 -12.46 7.95
CA GLU A 227 9.32 -13.79 7.84
C GLU A 227 8.23 -14.85 7.95
N GLY A 228 8.38 -15.97 7.23
CA GLY A 228 7.39 -17.05 7.24
C GLY A 228 6.05 -16.69 6.59
N LYS A 229 5.05 -17.54 6.80
CA LYS A 229 3.68 -17.40 6.24
C LYS A 229 2.66 -17.95 7.23
N LYS A 230 1.48 -17.32 7.29
CA LYS A 230 0.36 -17.71 8.17
C LYS A 230 0.85 -17.94 9.60
N GLU A 231 0.57 -19.09 10.22
CA GLU A 231 0.89 -19.38 11.61
C GLU A 231 2.38 -19.29 11.95
N ASN A 232 3.27 -19.47 10.97
CA ASN A 232 4.72 -19.31 11.15
C ASN A 232 5.21 -17.87 10.82
N MET A 233 4.29 -16.93 10.62
CA MET A 233 4.62 -15.56 10.25
C MET A 233 5.13 -14.77 11.46
N LYS A 234 6.22 -14.04 11.24
CA LYS A 234 6.78 -13.08 12.20
C LYS A 234 6.99 -11.74 11.50
N ILE A 235 6.35 -10.70 12.03
CA ILE A 235 6.45 -9.32 11.55
C ILE A 235 7.38 -8.58 12.51
N THR A 236 8.38 -7.88 11.99
CA THR A 236 9.34 -7.08 12.77
C THR A 236 9.60 -5.74 12.08
N ILE A 237 10.14 -4.78 12.83
CA ILE A 237 10.68 -3.55 12.23
C ILE A 237 11.83 -3.90 11.29
N ASN A 238 11.92 -3.21 10.16
CA ASN A 238 13.10 -3.30 9.32
C ASN A 238 14.23 -2.46 9.90
N GLU A 239 15.12 -3.09 10.67
CA GLU A 239 16.26 -2.41 11.33
C GLU A 239 17.14 -1.57 10.38
N LYS A 240 17.20 -1.89 9.07
CA LYS A 240 17.93 -1.05 8.10
C LYS A 240 17.38 0.36 8.00
N ASN A 241 16.08 0.53 8.23
CA ASN A 241 15.33 1.77 8.10
C ASN A 241 14.87 2.31 9.46
N LYS A 242 15.46 1.83 10.57
CA LYS A 242 15.06 2.22 11.93
C LYS A 242 15.03 3.74 12.15
N HIS A 243 16.02 4.46 11.63
CA HIS A 243 16.08 5.92 11.72
C HIS A 243 14.86 6.61 11.09
N ILE A 244 14.40 6.13 9.92
CA ILE A 244 13.21 6.65 9.24
C ILE A 244 11.95 6.31 10.04
N ILE A 245 11.90 5.10 10.60
CA ILE A 245 10.77 4.63 11.42
C ILE A 245 10.65 5.45 12.71
N ASP A 246 11.77 5.72 13.37
CA ASP A 246 11.82 6.58 14.55
C ASP A 246 11.35 8.00 14.23
N GLU A 247 11.72 8.53 13.06
CA GLU A 247 11.25 9.83 12.58
C GLU A 247 9.75 9.84 12.29
N ILE A 248 9.23 8.82 11.61
CA ILE A 248 7.79 8.66 11.36
C ILE A 248 7.01 8.64 12.69
N LEU A 249 7.46 7.84 13.65
CA LEU A 249 6.78 7.72 14.95
C LEU A 249 6.86 8.99 15.77
N ARG A 250 7.93 9.77 15.65
CA ARG A 250 8.05 11.08 16.30
C ARG A 250 7.11 12.12 15.69
N GLU A 251 6.95 12.12 14.36
CA GLU A 251 6.09 13.09 13.66
C GLU A 251 4.61 12.72 13.71
N TRP A 252 4.27 11.43 13.68
CA TRP A 252 2.89 10.94 13.53
C TRP A 252 2.39 10.04 14.66
N GLY A 253 3.29 9.54 15.52
CA GLY A 253 2.96 8.56 16.57
C GLY A 253 2.96 9.13 17.99
N SER A 254 3.16 10.43 18.14
CA SER A 254 3.17 11.14 19.42
C SER A 254 1.77 11.63 19.78
N ASP A 255 1.44 11.55 21.07
CA ASP A 255 0.28 12.20 21.69
C ASP A 255 0.61 13.67 21.96
N ASP A 256 1.07 14.43 20.96
CA ASP A 256 1.45 15.84 21.18
C ASP A 256 0.19 16.71 21.40
N GLU A 257 -0.32 16.68 22.63
CA GLU A 257 -0.40 17.84 23.55
C GLU A 257 0.15 17.47 24.94
#